data_AF-A0A820GXM3-F1
#
_entry.id   AF-A0A820GXM3-F1
#
_cell.length_a   1.000
_cell.length_b   1.000
_cell.length_c   1.000
_cell.angle_alpha   90.00
_cell.angle_beta   90.00
_cell.angle_gamma   90.00
#
_symmetry.space_group_name_H-M   'P 1'
#
loop_
_entity.id
_entity.type
_entity.pdbx_description
1 polymer ?
#
loop_
_entity_poly.entity_id
_entity_poly.type
_entity_poly.pdbx_seq_one_letter_code
_entity_poly.pdbx_strand_id
1 'polypeptide(L)'
;KSTFFNILTKSSVPAENFPFCTINPNESRVPVPDARFDFLVQHYEPLNKQPAFLNVTDIAGLVKGASEGQGLGNAFLSHIKACDGIFHMVRIFDEADIIHVEGTVDPIRDIEIIHDELRLKDLEDQDYQLDAIELDSIVQALYELSGNDMSRVETYDDAIERVRELLLSTK
;
A
#
# COMPACT_ATOMS: atom_id res chain seq x y z
N LYS A 1 4.78 15.99 -7.20
CA LYS A 1 5.19 14.90 -6.30
C LYS A 1 6.62 15.07 -5.78
N SER A 2 7.66 14.82 -6.58
CA SER A 2 9.05 14.83 -6.12
C SER A 2 9.48 16.15 -5.45
N THR A 3 9.05 17.30 -5.99
CA THR A 3 9.30 18.61 -5.35
C THR A 3 8.70 18.70 -3.94
N PHE A 4 7.46 18.23 -3.76
CA PHE A 4 6.81 18.21 -2.45
C PHE A 4 7.51 17.25 -1.49
N PHE A 5 7.84 16.03 -1.95
CA PHE A 5 8.57 15.06 -1.14
C PHE A 5 9.93 15.63 -0.69
N ASN A 6 10.69 16.26 -1.59
CA ASN A 6 11.97 16.89 -1.25
C ASN A 6 11.83 18.03 -0.24
N ILE A 7 10.78 18.87 -0.37
CA ILE A 7 10.50 19.96 0.58
C ILE A 7 10.08 19.42 1.95
N LEU A 8 9.27 18.36 1.95
CA LEU A 8 8.75 17.75 3.17
C LEU A 8 9.85 17.03 3.94
N THR A 9 10.74 16.33 3.23
CA THR A 9 11.82 15.52 3.82
C THR A 9 13.06 16.33 4.16
N LYS A 10 13.31 17.44 3.45
CA LYS A 10 14.33 18.47 3.75
C LYS A 10 15.67 17.89 4.27
N SER A 11 16.12 16.75 3.73
CA SER A 11 17.39 16.05 4.00
C SER A 11 18.07 16.34 5.36
N SER A 12 17.36 16.21 6.48
CA SER A 12 17.96 16.53 7.79
C SER A 12 17.51 15.62 8.93
N VAL A 13 17.52 14.31 8.70
CA VAL A 13 17.77 13.35 9.78
C VAL A 13 18.84 12.37 9.28
N PRO A 14 20.10 12.48 9.74
CA PRO A 14 21.08 11.41 9.54
C PRO A 14 20.46 10.11 10.05
N ALA A 15 20.65 9.02 9.31
CA ALA A 15 20.18 7.67 9.64
C ALA A 15 20.80 7.07 10.94
N GLU A 16 21.26 7.90 11.88
CA GLU A 16 22.22 7.51 12.92
C GLU A 16 21.60 7.09 14.28
N ASN A 17 20.28 7.04 14.45
CA ASN A 17 19.69 6.72 15.78
C ASN A 17 18.65 5.58 15.82
N PHE A 18 18.44 4.80 14.75
CA PHE A 18 17.46 3.71 14.77
C PHE A 18 18.08 2.38 14.31
N PRO A 19 18.73 1.63 15.22
CA PRO A 19 19.46 0.39 14.90
C PRO A 19 18.60 -0.77 14.38
N PHE A 20 17.29 -0.58 14.21
CA PHE A 20 16.34 -1.62 13.81
C PHE A 20 15.47 -1.26 12.60
N CYS A 21 15.65 -0.08 11.99
CA CYS A 21 14.83 0.33 10.85
C CYS A 21 15.59 0.14 9.54
N THR A 22 15.10 -0.74 8.68
CA THR A 22 15.49 -0.77 7.26
C THR A 22 14.97 0.50 6.61
N ILE A 23 15.85 1.47 6.32
CA ILE A 23 15.46 2.71 5.64
C ILE A 23 15.53 2.46 4.14
N ASN A 24 14.38 2.22 3.50
CA ASN A 24 14.30 2.26 2.05
C ASN A 24 14.59 3.69 1.56
N PRO A 25 15.26 3.88 0.41
CA PRO A 25 15.59 5.22 -0.10
C PRO A 25 14.36 6.10 -0.41
N ASN A 26 13.18 5.49 -0.53
CA ASN A 26 11.91 6.17 -0.76
C ASN A 26 11.12 6.45 0.53
N GLU A 27 11.62 6.05 1.70
CA GLU A 27 10.98 6.30 2.99
C GLU A 27 11.72 7.39 3.75
N SER A 28 10.97 8.31 4.37
CA SER A 28 11.52 9.40 5.15
C SER A 28 10.72 9.67 6.41
N ARG A 29 11.41 10.14 7.45
CA ARG A 29 10.80 10.53 8.73
C ARG A 29 10.82 12.04 8.86
N VAL A 30 9.64 12.61 9.02
CA VAL A 30 9.44 14.06 9.09
C VAL A 30 9.01 14.41 10.50
N PRO A 31 9.76 15.24 11.25
CA PRO A 31 9.35 15.64 12.59
C PRO A 31 8.07 16.46 12.52
N VAL A 32 7.12 16.16 13.40
CA VAL A 32 5.83 16.85 13.46
C VAL A 32 6.01 18.16 14.24
N PRO A 33 5.72 19.33 13.63
CA PRO A 33 5.79 20.60 14.35
C PRO A 33 4.67 20.68 15.38
N ASP A 34 5.01 20.87 16.66
CA ASP A 34 4.07 20.98 17.76
C ASP A 34 4.51 22.04 18.77
N ALA A 35 3.81 23.18 18.80
CA ALA A 35 4.10 24.29 19.71
C ALA A 35 4.00 23.90 21.19
N ARG A 36 3.23 22.85 21.54
CA ARG A 36 3.12 22.34 22.91
C ARG A 36 4.38 21.59 23.31
N PHE A 37 4.95 20.82 22.38
CA PHE A 37 6.24 20.16 22.59
C PHE A 37 7.34 21.22 22.77
N ASP A 38 7.37 22.23 21.91
CA ASP A 38 8.36 23.32 21.98
C ASP A 38 8.26 24.07 23.32
N PHE A 39 7.04 24.37 23.79
CA PHE A 39 6.81 24.99 25.09
C PHE A 39 7.39 24.15 26.24
N LEU A 40 7.13 22.84 26.27
CA LEU A 40 7.64 21.95 27.32
C LEU A 40 9.17 21.84 27.27
N VAL A 41 9.74 21.75 26.07
CA VAL A 41 11.19 21.72 25.87
C VAL A 41 11.85 23.00 26.36
N GLN A 42 11.22 24.16 26.11
CA GLN A 42 11.72 25.45 26.59
C GLN A 42 11.55 25.60 28.11
N HIS A 43 10.45 25.08 28.67
CA HIS A 43 10.15 25.23 30.10
C HIS A 43 11.00 24.32 30.99
N TYR A 44 11.23 23.08 30.57
CA TYR A 44 11.91 22.06 31.38
C TYR A 44 13.37 21.81 30.99
N GLU A 45 13.82 22.34 29.85
CA GLU A 45 15.19 22.19 29.33
C GLU A 45 15.77 20.77 29.41
N PRO A 46 15.07 19.73 28.91
CA PRO A 46 15.53 18.35 29.07
C PRO A 46 16.80 18.07 28.24
N LEU A 47 17.63 17.15 28.74
CA LEU A 47 18.84 16.69 28.06
C LEU A 47 18.55 15.99 26.72
N ASN A 48 17.38 15.34 26.60
CA ASN A 48 16.95 14.66 25.38
C ASN A 48 15.58 15.18 24.93
N LYS A 49 15.46 15.46 23.64
CA LYS A 49 14.28 16.06 22.99
C LYS A 49 13.90 15.18 21.81
N GLN A 50 12.77 14.49 21.91
CA GLN A 50 12.29 13.58 20.86
C GLN A 50 10.89 14.03 20.42
N PRO A 51 10.75 14.64 19.23
CA PRO A 51 9.43 14.98 18.70
C PRO A 51 8.71 13.72 18.21
N ALA A 52 7.42 13.85 17.90
CA ALA A 52 6.72 12.86 17.11
C ALA A 52 7.18 12.92 15.65
N PHE A 53 7.08 11.79 14.93
CA PHE A 53 7.49 11.70 13.53
C PHE A 53 6.34 11.17 12.66
N LEU A 54 6.23 11.70 11.45
CA LEU A 54 5.43 11.16 10.36
C LEU A 54 6.35 10.37 9.42
N ASN A 55 6.03 9.11 9.19
CA ASN A 55 6.70 8.30 8.16
C ASN A 55 6.02 8.60 6.81
N VAL A 56 6.81 8.95 5.81
CA VAL A 56 6.33 9.29 4.47
C VAL A 56 7.07 8.44 3.45
N THR A 57 6.33 7.76 2.59
CA THR A 57 6.85 6.93 1.52
C THR A 57 6.58 7.59 0.17
N ASP A 58 7.62 7.76 -0.65
CA ASP A 58 7.48 8.20 -2.04
C ASP A 58 7.06 7.02 -2.91
N ILE A 59 5.81 7.01 -3.36
CA ILE A 59 5.29 5.98 -4.24
C ILE A 59 5.53 6.41 -5.71
N ALA A 60 5.84 5.46 -6.60
CA ALA A 60 5.99 5.69 -8.03
C ALA A 60 4.74 6.34 -8.66
N GLY A 61 4.75 6.77 -9.92
CA GLY A 61 3.53 7.28 -10.57
C GLY A 61 2.61 6.14 -11.00
N LEU A 62 1.30 6.27 -10.75
CA LEU A 62 0.29 5.40 -11.36
C LEU A 62 0.03 5.86 -12.80
N VAL A 63 -0.10 4.91 -13.71
CA VAL A 63 -0.60 5.12 -15.08
C VAL A 63 -1.86 4.29 -15.27
N LYS A 64 -2.75 4.73 -16.14
CA LYS A 64 -3.98 4.01 -16.49
C LYS A 64 -3.67 2.59 -16.98
N GLY A 65 -4.45 1.59 -16.54
CA GLY A 65 -4.25 0.18 -16.85
C GLY A 65 -3.23 -0.51 -15.93
N ALA A 66 -2.94 0.08 -14.78
CA ALA A 66 -2.03 -0.48 -13.79
C ALA A 66 -2.60 -1.73 -13.10
N SER A 67 -3.91 -1.78 -12.91
CA SER A 67 -4.63 -2.94 -12.37
C SER A 67 -4.61 -4.15 -13.32
N GLU A 68 -4.43 -3.95 -14.63
CA GLU A 68 -4.42 -5.02 -15.64
C GLU A 68 -3.10 -5.83 -15.68
N GLY A 69 -2.19 -5.61 -14.72
CA GLY A 69 -1.02 -6.46 -14.53
C GLY A 69 0.19 -6.12 -15.40
N GLN A 70 0.24 -4.95 -16.05
CA GLN A 70 1.47 -4.46 -16.68
C GLN A 70 2.50 -4.01 -15.62
N GLY A 71 3.14 -4.97 -14.95
CA GLY A 71 4.40 -4.89 -14.18
C GLY A 71 4.58 -3.76 -13.16
N LEU A 72 4.58 -2.50 -13.61
CA LEU A 72 4.72 -1.31 -12.77
C LEU A 72 3.49 -1.02 -11.89
N GLY A 73 2.28 -1.36 -12.34
CA GLY A 73 1.04 -1.08 -11.62
C GLY A 73 0.86 -1.87 -10.32
N ASN A 74 1.17 -3.17 -10.34
CA ASN A 74 1.07 -4.03 -9.16
C ASN A 74 2.08 -3.65 -8.07
N ALA A 75 3.31 -3.26 -8.45
CA ALA A 75 4.29 -2.76 -7.49
C ALA A 75 3.79 -1.48 -6.80
N PHE A 76 3.22 -0.54 -7.56
CA PHE A 76 2.62 0.68 -7.02
C PHE A 76 1.51 0.38 -5.99
N LEU A 77 0.56 -0.50 -6.33
CA LEU A 77 -0.55 -0.85 -5.45
C LEU A 77 -0.08 -1.57 -4.17
N SER A 78 0.95 -2.41 -4.25
CA SER A 78 1.55 -3.06 -3.07
C SER A 78 2.18 -2.05 -2.11
N HIS A 79 2.81 -0.98 -2.62
CA HIS A 79 3.36 0.09 -1.81
C HIS A 79 2.26 0.93 -1.14
N ILE A 80 1.13 1.14 -1.81
CA ILE A 80 -0.04 1.80 -1.19
C ILE A 80 -0.60 0.96 -0.04
N LYS A 81 -0.76 -0.36 -0.23
CA LYS A 81 -1.25 -1.25 0.83
C LYS A 81 -0.36 -1.28 2.07
N ALA A 82 0.93 -0.99 1.93
CA ALA A 82 1.86 -0.88 3.03
C ALA A 82 1.77 0.45 3.81
N CYS A 83 0.94 1.40 3.35
CA CYS A 83 0.76 2.71 3.95
C CYS A 83 -0.62 2.84 4.60
N ASP A 84 -0.70 3.55 5.73
CA ASP A 84 -1.97 3.80 6.44
C ASP A 84 -2.79 4.98 5.85
N GLY A 85 -2.17 5.76 4.97
CA GLY A 85 -2.79 6.95 4.39
C GLY A 85 -2.06 7.45 3.15
N ILE A 86 -2.78 8.21 2.33
CA ILE A 86 -2.29 8.68 1.03
C ILE A 86 -2.40 10.20 0.95
N PHE A 87 -1.30 10.86 0.57
CA PHE A 87 -1.34 12.24 0.09
C PHE A 87 -1.66 12.27 -1.41
N HIS A 88 -2.93 12.46 -1.76
CA HIS A 88 -3.36 12.53 -3.15
C HIS A 88 -3.01 13.89 -3.75
N MET A 89 -1.92 13.95 -4.52
CA MET A 89 -1.46 15.17 -5.20
C MET A 89 -2.05 15.29 -6.61
N VAL A 90 -2.80 16.36 -6.87
CA VAL A 90 -3.46 16.62 -8.14
C VAL A 90 -2.84 17.84 -8.83
N ARG A 91 -2.56 17.75 -10.13
CA ARG A 91 -2.00 18.87 -10.90
C ARG A 91 -3.12 19.82 -11.33
N ILE A 92 -2.96 21.10 -11.01
CA ILE A 92 -3.92 22.17 -11.34
C ILE A 92 -3.29 23.34 -12.11
N PHE A 93 -2.11 23.12 -12.70
CA PHE A 93 -1.36 24.13 -13.43
C PHE A 93 -0.77 23.56 -14.71
N ASP A 94 -0.77 24.38 -15.76
CA ASP A 94 -0.16 24.07 -17.05
C ASP A 94 1.29 24.56 -17.05
N GLU A 95 2.22 23.69 -17.45
CA GLU A 95 3.63 24.01 -17.65
C GLU A 95 4.13 23.23 -18.86
N ALA A 96 4.71 23.94 -19.83
CA ALA A 96 5.10 23.39 -21.13
C ALA A 96 6.23 22.35 -21.03
N ASP A 97 7.05 22.43 -19.98
CA ASP A 97 8.21 21.56 -19.77
C ASP A 97 7.86 20.24 -19.07
N ILE A 98 6.59 20.02 -18.68
CA ILE A 98 6.14 18.83 -17.96
C ILE A 98 5.12 18.06 -18.78
N ILE A 99 5.56 16.95 -19.36
CA ILE A 99 4.71 16.03 -20.13
C ILE A 99 3.65 15.42 -19.20
N HIS A 100 2.39 15.52 -19.61
CA HIS A 100 1.28 14.85 -18.95
C HIS A 100 1.07 13.47 -19.58
N VAL A 101 0.90 12.42 -18.76
CA VAL A 101 0.72 11.04 -19.24
C VAL A 101 -0.51 10.93 -20.17
N GLU A 102 -1.61 11.58 -19.80
CA GLU A 102 -2.85 11.65 -20.58
C GLU A 102 -2.86 12.78 -21.64
N GLY A 103 -1.72 13.41 -21.93
CA GLY A 103 -1.56 14.44 -22.95
C GLY A 103 -2.07 15.85 -22.59
N THR A 104 -3.11 15.97 -21.77
CA THR A 104 -3.62 17.25 -21.25
C THR A 104 -3.72 17.21 -19.72
N VAL A 105 -3.64 18.37 -19.05
CA VAL A 105 -3.92 18.46 -17.61
C VAL A 105 -5.43 18.47 -17.41
N ASP A 106 -5.96 17.50 -16.68
CA ASP A 106 -7.36 17.47 -16.25
C ASP A 106 -7.44 16.88 -14.84
N PRO A 107 -7.56 17.72 -13.80
CA PRO A 107 -7.51 17.26 -12.42
C PRO A 107 -8.68 16.33 -12.06
N ILE A 108 -9.84 16.47 -12.71
CA ILE A 108 -11.02 15.63 -12.42
C ILE A 108 -10.77 14.23 -12.96
N ARG A 109 -10.38 14.15 -14.24
CA ARG A 109 -10.05 12.87 -14.88
C ARG A 109 -8.92 12.15 -14.15
N ASP A 110 -7.89 12.87 -13.72
CA ASP A 110 -6.75 12.25 -13.02
C ASP A 110 -7.15 11.66 -11.66
N ILE A 111 -8.02 12.35 -10.92
CA ILE A 111 -8.59 11.83 -9.66
C ILE A 111 -9.44 10.58 -9.94
N GLU A 112 -10.28 10.62 -10.97
CA GLU A 112 -11.15 9.49 -11.36
C GLU A 112 -10.32 8.27 -11.74
N ILE A 113 -9.27 8.42 -12.55
CA ILE A 113 -8.36 7.33 -12.91
C ILE A 113 -7.78 6.67 -11.65
N ILE A 114 -7.24 7.46 -10.72
CA ILE A 114 -6.65 6.91 -9.49
C ILE A 114 -7.71 6.19 -8.64
N HIS A 115 -8.90 6.78 -8.48
CA HIS A 115 -9.97 6.15 -7.71
C HIS A 115 -10.45 4.85 -8.33
N ASP A 116 -10.61 4.79 -9.64
CA ASP A 116 -11.10 3.60 -10.32
C ASP A 116 -10.06 2.47 -10.26
N GLU A 117 -8.77 2.77 -10.43
CA GLU A 117 -7.69 1.79 -10.27
C GLU A 117 -7.63 1.23 -8.84
N LEU A 118 -7.80 2.07 -7.81
CA LEU A 118 -7.84 1.62 -6.42
C LEU A 118 -9.06 0.73 -6.15
N ARG A 119 -10.25 1.13 -6.63
CA ARG A 119 -11.48 0.33 -6.48
C ARG A 119 -11.40 -1.00 -7.20
N LEU A 120 -10.86 -1.02 -8.43
CA LEU A 120 -10.66 -2.25 -9.19
C LEU A 120 -9.74 -3.20 -8.43
N LYS A 121 -8.69 -2.68 -7.79
CA LYS A 121 -7.80 -3.51 -6.98
C LYS A 121 -8.49 -4.05 -5.72
N ASP A 122 -9.28 -3.22 -5.04
CA ASP A 122 -10.05 -3.66 -3.87
C ASP A 122 -11.05 -4.76 -4.24
N LEU A 123 -11.70 -4.66 -5.41
CA LEU A 123 -12.60 -5.70 -5.92
C LEU A 123 -11.85 -7.02 -6.24
N GLU A 124 -10.68 -6.93 -6.87
CA GLU A 124 -9.83 -8.10 -7.12
C GLU A 124 -9.40 -8.79 -5.82
N ASP A 125 -9.02 -8.01 -4.81
CA ASP A 125 -8.65 -8.54 -3.49
C ASP A 125 -9.85 -9.16 -2.77
N GLN A 126 -11.03 -8.53 -2.87
CA GLN A 126 -12.26 -9.06 -2.29
C GLN A 126 -12.62 -10.41 -2.91
N ASP A 127 -12.53 -10.54 -4.24
CA ASP A 127 -12.77 -11.81 -4.93
C ASP A 127 -11.79 -12.89 -4.44
N TYR A 128 -10.50 -12.57 -4.33
CA TYR A 128 -9.51 -13.51 -3.81
C TYR A 128 -9.81 -13.96 -2.36
N GLN A 129 -10.29 -13.05 -1.52
CA GLN A 129 -10.70 -13.37 -0.15
C GLN A 129 -11.95 -14.26 -0.10
N LEU A 130 -12.93 -14.00 -0.97
CA LEU A 130 -14.13 -14.83 -1.07
C LEU A 130 -13.79 -16.25 -1.52
N ASP A 131 -12.95 -16.40 -2.54
CA ASP A 131 -12.48 -17.70 -3.02
C ASP A 131 -11.75 -18.47 -1.92
N ALA A 132 -10.93 -17.78 -1.12
CA ALA A 132 -10.21 -18.38 0.00
C ALA A 132 -11.16 -18.84 1.13
N ILE A 133 -12.18 -18.05 1.46
CA ILE A 133 -13.19 -18.41 2.47
C ILE A 133 -14.04 -19.59 1.97
N GLU A 134 -14.43 -19.61 0.69
CA GLU A 134 -15.19 -20.71 0.11
C GLU A 134 -14.37 -22.00 0.18
N LEU A 135 -13.09 -21.95 -0.18
CA LEU A 135 -12.18 -23.09 -0.06
C LEU A 135 -12.05 -23.58 1.39
N ASP A 136 -11.84 -22.67 2.35
CA ASP A 136 -11.74 -23.01 3.77
C ASP A 136 -13.02 -23.70 4.28
N SER A 137 -14.19 -23.21 3.85
CA SER A 137 -15.48 -23.83 4.20
C SER A 137 -15.64 -25.25 3.64
N ILE A 138 -15.14 -25.50 2.43
CA ILE A 138 -15.14 -26.83 1.81
C ILE A 138 -14.19 -27.77 2.55
N VAL A 139 -12.97 -27.30 2.88
CA VAL A 139 -11.99 -28.07 3.65
C VAL A 139 -12.56 -28.45 5.02
N GLN A 140 -13.21 -27.51 5.70
CA GLN A 140 -13.84 -27.75 7.00
C GLN A 140 -14.96 -28.80 6.90
N ALA A 141 -15.82 -28.70 5.89
CA ALA A 141 -16.87 -29.70 5.67
C ALA A 141 -16.31 -31.10 5.39
N LEU A 142 -15.22 -31.21 4.62
CA LEU A 142 -14.54 -32.48 4.36
C LEU A 142 -13.91 -33.06 5.63
N TYR A 143 -13.31 -32.22 6.48
CA TYR A 143 -12.75 -32.64 7.77
C TYR A 143 -13.82 -33.17 8.73
N GLU A 144 -14.98 -32.53 8.79
CA GLU A 144 -16.11 -33.02 9.58
C GLU A 144 -16.63 -34.38 9.05
N LEU A 145 -16.76 -34.51 7.72
CA LEU A 145 -17.17 -35.76 7.07
C LEU A 145 -16.14 -36.89 7.24
N SER A 146 -14.85 -36.56 7.40
CA SER A 146 -13.80 -37.55 7.63
C SER A 146 -13.83 -38.14 9.05
N GLY A 147 -14.64 -37.57 9.94
CA GLY A 147 -14.72 -37.93 11.35
C GLY A 147 -13.67 -37.22 12.20
N ASN A 148 -13.27 -35.99 11.81
CA ASN A 148 -12.20 -35.21 12.43
C ASN A 148 -10.81 -35.86 12.34
N ASP A 149 -10.62 -36.74 11.35
CA ASP A 149 -9.35 -37.42 11.11
C ASP A 149 -8.63 -36.76 9.92
N MET A 150 -7.56 -36.03 10.23
CA MET A 150 -6.78 -35.26 9.27
C MET A 150 -6.05 -36.18 8.26
N SER A 151 -5.73 -37.42 8.64
CA SER A 151 -5.08 -38.39 7.75
C SER A 151 -5.98 -38.85 6.58
N ARG A 152 -7.29 -38.71 6.75
CA ARG A 152 -8.29 -38.94 5.71
C ARG A 152 -8.56 -37.71 4.86
N VAL A 153 -8.18 -36.53 5.33
CA VAL A 153 -8.24 -35.27 4.57
C VAL A 153 -7.06 -35.16 3.60
N GLU A 154 -5.87 -35.64 3.98
CA GLU A 154 -4.71 -35.76 3.06
C GLU A 154 -5.03 -36.61 1.82
N THR A 155 -5.99 -37.55 1.91
CA THR A 155 -6.47 -38.32 0.75
C THR A 155 -7.33 -37.49 -0.22
N TYR A 156 -7.83 -36.34 0.25
CA TYR A 156 -8.58 -35.35 -0.52
C TYR A 156 -7.74 -34.11 -0.86
N ASP A 157 -6.48 -33.99 -0.41
CA ASP A 157 -5.61 -32.83 -0.75
C ASP A 157 -5.50 -32.65 -2.26
N ASP A 158 -5.32 -33.74 -3.01
CA ASP A 158 -5.27 -33.73 -4.48
C ASP A 158 -6.61 -33.27 -5.11
N ALA A 159 -7.73 -33.46 -4.41
CA ALA A 159 -9.05 -32.98 -4.82
C ALA A 159 -9.28 -31.51 -4.43
N ILE A 160 -8.81 -31.08 -3.25
CA ILE A 160 -8.84 -29.68 -2.79
C ILE A 160 -7.96 -28.82 -3.69
N GLU A 161 -6.77 -29.31 -4.07
CA GLU A 161 -5.85 -28.63 -4.96
C GLU A 161 -6.43 -28.50 -6.37
N ARG A 162 -7.15 -29.52 -6.87
CA ARG A 162 -7.92 -29.44 -8.12
C ARG A 162 -9.12 -28.50 -8.06
N VAL A 163 -9.84 -28.46 -6.94
CA VAL A 163 -10.96 -27.50 -6.73
C VAL A 163 -10.40 -26.09 -6.69
N ARG A 164 -9.26 -25.88 -6.03
CA ARG A 164 -8.53 -24.60 -6.03
C ARG A 164 -8.09 -24.19 -7.43
N GLU A 165 -7.51 -25.09 -8.21
CA GLU A 165 -7.15 -24.82 -9.61
C GLU A 165 -8.38 -24.51 -10.47
N LEU A 166 -9.51 -25.19 -10.27
CA LEU A 166 -10.77 -24.90 -10.96
C LEU A 166 -11.32 -23.52 -10.61
N LEU A 167 -11.40 -23.16 -9.33
CA LEU A 167 -11.88 -21.85 -8.89
C LEU A 167 -11.00 -20.72 -9.43
N LEU A 168 -9.67 -20.91 -9.41
CA LEU A 168 -8.72 -19.92 -9.90
C LEU A 168 -8.60 -19.87 -11.44
N SER A 169 -8.97 -20.94 -12.16
CA SER A 169 -8.92 -21.02 -13.63
C SER A 169 -10.23 -20.64 -14.33
N THR A 170 -11.31 -20.39 -13.59
CA THR A 170 -12.62 -19.99 -14.17
C THR A 170 -12.70 -18.47 -14.46
N LYS A 171 -11.58 -17.74 -14.43
CA LYS A 171 -11.49 -16.33 -14.86
C LYS A 171 -10.54 -16.18 -16.05
#